data_AF-A0A3S3L507-F1
#
_entry.id   AF-A0A3S3L507-F1
#
_cell.length_a   1.000
_cell.length_b   1.000
_cell.length_c   1.000
_cell.angle_alpha   90.00
_cell.angle_beta   90.00
_cell.angle_gamma   90.00
#
_symmetry.space_group_name_H-M   'P 1'
#
loop_
_entity.id
_entity.type
_entity.pdbx_description
1 polymer ?
#
loop_
_entity_poly.entity_id
_entity_poly.type
_entity_poly.pdbx_seq_one_letter_code
_entity_poly.pdbx_strand_id
1 'polypeptide(L)'
;MATTAGRGILALGAVALLLVIGVALALVIDPFARVPLEVDPATEWIARALLLLAVAWVVIGMLAARTRLVGRPGAAAARATWIASTRPWRARESTLGSLPLDRWFMIAIPGGLLVATRIVQAPRDGLSSVVLAVVGWLVFALAVRLLLGARSPWPIIAAVGGALVLRCMVALAAVAMSGRDGAWPALWNIPGVRIAYLAVAFALVAWVFIVAGWSLRPQLGPRRAAGIALGGVGIAFALPTATSAIVGPDTALPSWNSQIGVLPWRLARVAGMYDARIPTEALIAVAIIGILVTAIGLVLALPLRPGERRRRVA
;
A
#
# COMPACT_ATOMS: atom_id res chain seq x y z
N MET A 1 -12.49 -15.22 23.22
CA MET A 1 -12.05 -15.50 21.83
C MET A 1 -13.08 -14.90 20.88
N ALA A 2 -12.74 -13.90 20.07
CA ALA A 2 -13.70 -13.39 19.08
C ALA A 2 -13.98 -14.48 18.04
N THR A 3 -15.26 -14.83 17.86
CA THR A 3 -15.73 -15.74 16.81
C THR A 3 -15.30 -15.21 15.43
N THR A 4 -15.29 -16.08 14.42
CA THR A 4 -15.00 -15.70 13.03
C THR A 4 -15.85 -14.53 12.55
N ALA A 5 -17.11 -14.45 13.00
CA ALA A 5 -18.01 -13.32 12.78
C ALA A 5 -17.49 -12.02 13.41
N GLY A 6 -17.05 -12.05 14.68
CA GLY A 6 -16.50 -10.87 15.36
C GLY A 6 -15.25 -10.29 14.67
N ARG A 7 -14.38 -11.13 14.10
CA ARG A 7 -13.23 -10.65 13.32
C ARG A 7 -13.62 -10.02 11.99
N GLY A 8 -14.67 -10.55 11.35
CA GLY A 8 -15.24 -9.97 10.13
C GLY A 8 -15.81 -8.57 10.37
N ILE A 9 -16.57 -8.39 11.45
CA ILE A 9 -17.14 -7.09 11.84
C ILE A 9 -16.03 -6.07 12.12
N LEU A 10 -14.98 -6.47 12.85
CA LEU A 10 -13.83 -5.59 13.10
C LEU A 10 -13.11 -5.18 11.81
N ALA A 11 -13.00 -6.08 10.83
CA ALA A 11 -12.41 -5.75 9.53
C ALA A 11 -13.26 -4.74 8.75
N LEU A 12 -14.58 -4.95 8.69
CA LEU A 12 -15.50 -4.01 8.06
C LEU A 12 -15.49 -2.66 8.76
N GLY A 13 -15.48 -2.64 10.10
CA GLY A 13 -15.35 -1.42 10.89
C GLY A 13 -14.03 -0.69 10.64
N ALA A 14 -12.92 -1.41 10.51
CA ALA A 14 -11.63 -0.82 10.17
C ALA A 14 -11.65 -0.21 8.75
N VAL A 15 -12.19 -0.92 7.76
CA VAL A 15 -12.33 -0.40 6.39
C VAL A 15 -13.23 0.84 6.35
N ALA A 16 -14.37 0.81 7.03
CA ALA A 16 -15.28 1.95 7.13
C ALA A 16 -14.58 3.16 7.78
N LEU A 17 -13.85 2.95 8.88
CA LEU A 17 -13.07 4.01 9.53
C LEU A 17 -11.99 4.58 8.61
N LEU A 18 -11.26 3.72 7.87
CA LEU A 18 -10.25 4.18 6.91
C LEU A 18 -10.86 4.98 5.76
N LEU A 19 -12.05 4.60 5.29
CA LEU A 19 -12.77 5.37 4.27
C LEU A 19 -13.25 6.71 4.82
N VAL A 20 -13.78 6.76 6.05
CA VAL A 20 -14.17 8.03 6.70
C VAL A 20 -12.97 8.96 6.86
N ILE A 21 -11.84 8.45 7.37
CA ILE A 21 -10.59 9.20 7.48
C ILE A 21 -10.11 9.62 6.08
N GLY A 22 -10.20 8.73 5.10
CA GLY A 22 -9.84 9.00 3.71
C GLY A 22 -10.69 10.11 3.10
N VAL A 23 -12.00 10.14 3.36
CA VAL A 23 -12.91 11.21 2.94
C VAL A 23 -12.56 12.53 3.62
N ALA A 24 -12.33 12.53 4.94
CA ALA A 24 -11.92 13.73 5.66
C ALA A 24 -10.61 14.31 5.11
N LEU A 25 -9.60 13.46 4.88
CA LEU A 25 -8.35 13.86 4.24
C LEU A 25 -8.57 14.33 2.80
N ALA A 26 -9.39 13.62 2.03
CA ALA A 26 -9.71 13.99 0.66
C ALA A 26 -10.41 15.35 0.60
N LEU A 27 -11.32 15.68 1.52
CA LEU A 27 -11.97 16.99 1.58
C LEU A 27 -10.97 18.13 1.86
N VAL A 28 -9.94 17.86 2.67
CA VAL A 28 -8.85 18.82 2.90
C VAL A 28 -7.98 18.97 1.66
N ILE A 29 -7.79 17.90 0.88
CA ILE A 29 -6.88 17.87 -0.29
C ILE A 29 -7.57 18.30 -1.59
N ASP A 30 -8.87 18.07 -1.72
CA ASP A 30 -9.69 18.23 -2.94
C ASP A 30 -9.57 19.63 -3.58
N PRO A 31 -9.58 20.74 -2.82
CA PRO A 31 -9.42 22.09 -3.39
C PRO A 31 -8.08 22.30 -4.11
N PHE A 32 -7.10 21.43 -3.84
CA PHE A 32 -5.77 21.47 -4.42
C PHE A 32 -5.60 20.49 -5.57
N ALA A 33 -6.60 19.65 -5.81
CA ALA A 33 -6.59 18.65 -6.83
C ALA A 33 -6.65 19.23 -8.23
N ARG A 34 -5.57 19.03 -9.00
CA ARG A 34 -5.48 19.48 -10.39
C ARG A 34 -5.84 18.38 -11.36
N VAL A 35 -6.17 18.80 -12.58
CA VAL A 35 -6.41 17.91 -13.72
C VAL A 35 -5.20 16.98 -13.88
N PRO A 36 -5.42 15.66 -13.92
CA PRO A 36 -4.37 14.67 -14.18
C PRO A 36 -3.70 14.95 -15.51
N LEU A 37 -2.39 14.67 -15.59
CA LEU A 37 -1.67 14.73 -16.85
C LEU A 37 -2.26 13.71 -17.83
N GLU A 38 -2.49 14.15 -19.07
CA GLU A 38 -2.81 13.25 -20.18
C GLU A 38 -1.62 12.31 -20.39
N VAL A 39 -1.90 11.02 -20.57
CA VAL A 39 -0.88 10.02 -20.83
C VAL A 39 -0.80 9.72 -22.32
N ASP A 40 0.40 9.40 -22.79
CA ASP A 40 0.57 8.96 -24.17
C ASP A 40 -0.17 7.61 -24.41
N PRO A 41 -0.54 7.31 -25.67
CA PRO A 41 -1.29 6.10 -25.98
C PRO A 41 -0.59 4.80 -25.56
N ALA A 42 0.74 4.74 -25.56
CA ALA A 42 1.45 3.53 -25.17
C ALA A 42 1.31 3.30 -23.66
N THR A 43 1.50 4.34 -22.85
CA THR A 43 1.30 4.28 -21.38
C THR A 43 -0.14 3.90 -21.02
N GLU A 44 -1.13 4.42 -21.73
CA GLU A 44 -2.54 4.06 -21.56
C GLU A 44 -2.79 2.56 -21.81
N TRP A 45 -2.32 2.03 -22.94
CA TRP A 45 -2.49 0.61 -23.27
C TRP A 45 -1.74 -0.32 -22.32
N ILE A 46 -0.54 0.06 -21.89
CA ILE A 46 0.20 -0.67 -20.86
C ILE A 46 -0.60 -0.70 -19.55
N ALA A 47 -1.17 0.44 -19.13
CA ALA A 47 -2.00 0.51 -17.94
C ALA A 47 -3.24 -0.40 -18.04
N ARG A 48 -3.90 -0.45 -19.21
CA ARG A 48 -5.04 -1.36 -19.46
C ARG A 48 -4.64 -2.83 -19.38
N ALA A 49 -3.51 -3.20 -19.98
CA ALA A 49 -3.01 -4.58 -19.92
C ALA A 49 -2.67 -4.98 -18.48
N LEU A 50 -1.97 -4.13 -17.73
CA LEU A 50 -1.67 -4.35 -16.30
C LEU A 50 -2.93 -4.42 -15.45
N LEU A 51 -3.92 -3.56 -15.72
CA LEU A 51 -5.21 -3.57 -15.02
C LEU A 51 -5.94 -4.89 -15.27
N LEU A 52 -5.97 -5.36 -16.51
CA LEU A 52 -6.57 -6.64 -16.87
C LEU A 52 -5.90 -7.81 -16.13
N LEU A 53 -4.56 -7.82 -16.07
CA LEU A 53 -3.81 -8.83 -15.33
C LEU A 53 -4.10 -8.78 -13.82
N ALA A 54 -4.20 -7.58 -13.24
CA ALA A 54 -4.51 -7.38 -11.83
C ALA A 54 -5.94 -7.84 -11.50
N VAL A 55 -6.92 -7.49 -12.34
CA VAL A 55 -8.30 -7.98 -12.25
C VAL A 55 -8.34 -9.49 -12.35
N ALA A 56 -7.66 -10.08 -13.34
CA ALA A 56 -7.59 -11.53 -13.51
C ALA A 56 -7.02 -12.22 -12.26
N TRP A 57 -5.93 -11.68 -11.69
CA TRP A 57 -5.35 -12.21 -10.45
C TRP A 57 -6.34 -12.21 -9.28
N VAL A 58 -7.06 -11.11 -9.08
CA VAL A 58 -8.07 -11.00 -8.01
C VAL A 58 -9.27 -11.91 -8.26
N VAL A 59 -9.78 -11.98 -9.49
CA VAL A 59 -10.91 -12.84 -9.87
C VAL A 59 -10.53 -14.31 -9.69
N ILE A 60 -9.36 -14.73 -10.16
CA ILE A 60 -8.85 -16.10 -9.94
C ILE A 60 -8.77 -16.39 -8.44
N GLY A 61 -8.23 -15.47 -7.64
CA GLY A 61 -8.15 -15.62 -6.18
C GLY A 61 -9.53 -15.74 -5.50
N MET A 62 -10.50 -14.93 -5.95
CA MET A 62 -11.88 -14.95 -5.45
C MET A 62 -12.59 -16.25 -5.80
N LEU A 63 -12.48 -16.72 -7.04
CA LEU A 63 -13.08 -17.96 -7.51
C LEU A 63 -12.43 -19.19 -6.86
N ALA A 64 -11.10 -19.22 -6.79
CA ALA A 64 -10.36 -20.29 -6.12
C ALA A 64 -10.61 -20.33 -4.61
N ALA A 65 -11.01 -19.22 -3.98
CA ALA A 65 -11.44 -19.22 -2.58
C ALA A 65 -12.80 -19.89 -2.35
N ARG A 66 -13.65 -19.96 -3.39
CA ARG A 66 -15.01 -20.54 -3.31
C ARG A 66 -15.11 -21.94 -3.91
N THR A 67 -14.16 -22.33 -4.75
CA THR A 67 -14.21 -23.57 -5.53
C THR A 67 -13.01 -24.48 -5.23
N ARG A 68 -13.05 -25.73 -5.71
CA ARG A 68 -11.93 -26.68 -5.62
C ARG A 68 -10.80 -26.41 -6.65
N LEU A 69 -10.75 -25.23 -7.27
CA LEU A 69 -9.71 -24.83 -8.26
C LEU A 69 -8.27 -24.75 -7.71
N VAL A 70 -8.03 -25.20 -6.48
CA VAL A 70 -6.76 -25.16 -5.75
C VAL A 70 -5.67 -26.07 -6.37
N GLY A 71 -6.01 -26.88 -7.38
CA GLY A 71 -5.05 -27.80 -8.04
C GLY A 71 -4.20 -27.22 -9.17
N ARG A 72 -4.46 -25.97 -9.63
CA ARG A 72 -3.69 -25.37 -10.74
C ARG A 72 -2.58 -24.45 -10.21
N PRO A 73 -1.35 -24.48 -10.80
CA PRO A 73 -0.26 -23.61 -10.38
C PRO A 73 -0.67 -22.13 -10.53
N GLY A 74 -0.37 -21.31 -9.52
CA GLY A 74 -0.74 -19.89 -9.48
C GLY A 74 -2.13 -19.61 -8.89
N ALA A 75 -3.10 -20.51 -9.05
CA ALA A 75 -4.44 -20.32 -8.47
C ALA A 75 -4.41 -20.37 -6.93
N ALA A 76 -3.55 -21.21 -6.36
CA ALA A 76 -3.33 -21.26 -4.90
C ALA A 76 -2.67 -19.98 -4.37
N ALA A 77 -1.71 -19.41 -5.11
CA ALA A 77 -1.09 -18.12 -4.78
C ALA A 77 -2.10 -16.95 -4.84
N ALA A 78 -2.90 -16.88 -5.91
CA ALA A 78 -3.96 -15.89 -6.06
C ALA A 78 -4.99 -16.01 -4.94
N ARG A 79 -5.42 -17.24 -4.62
CA ARG A 79 -6.30 -17.52 -3.48
C ARG A 79 -5.69 -17.07 -2.16
N ALA A 80 -4.42 -17.38 -1.92
CA ALA A 80 -3.72 -17.02 -0.70
C ALA A 80 -3.68 -15.51 -0.51
N THR A 81 -3.33 -14.77 -1.56
CA THR A 81 -3.28 -13.29 -1.52
C THR A 81 -4.66 -12.66 -1.36
N TRP A 82 -5.70 -13.21 -2.02
CA TRP A 82 -7.09 -12.77 -1.85
C TRP A 82 -7.61 -12.99 -0.41
N ILE A 83 -7.45 -14.21 0.13
CA ILE A 83 -7.91 -14.53 1.48
C ILE A 83 -7.12 -13.73 2.52
N ALA A 84 -5.81 -13.64 2.38
CA ALA A 84 -4.96 -12.95 3.35
C ALA A 84 -5.16 -11.42 3.33
N SER A 85 -5.56 -10.83 2.21
CA SER A 85 -5.85 -9.39 2.13
C SER A 85 -7.26 -9.04 2.62
N THR A 86 -8.24 -9.92 2.45
CA THR A 86 -9.63 -9.68 2.90
C THR A 86 -9.90 -10.21 4.32
N ARG A 87 -9.18 -11.25 4.73
CA ARG A 87 -9.31 -11.96 6.01
C ARG A 87 -7.92 -12.27 6.57
N PRO A 88 -7.11 -11.25 6.91
CA PRO A 88 -5.70 -11.43 7.27
C PRO A 88 -5.45 -12.32 8.49
N TRP A 89 -6.43 -12.50 9.38
CA TRP A 89 -6.32 -13.47 10.48
C TRP A 89 -6.28 -14.94 10.00
N ARG A 90 -6.64 -15.22 8.74
CA ARG A 90 -6.53 -16.54 8.09
C ARG A 90 -5.30 -16.67 7.18
N ALA A 91 -4.42 -15.67 7.13
CA ALA A 91 -3.27 -15.65 6.22
C ALA A 91 -2.32 -16.85 6.42
N ARG A 92 -2.23 -17.36 7.65
CA ARG A 92 -1.46 -18.58 7.93
C ARG A 92 -2.10 -19.81 7.30
N GLU A 93 -3.39 -20.01 7.51
CA GLU A 93 -4.15 -21.13 6.92
C GLU A 93 -4.07 -21.11 5.39
N SER A 94 -4.11 -19.93 4.77
CA SER A 94 -4.12 -19.80 3.32
C SER A 94 -2.77 -20.03 2.65
N THR A 95 -1.68 -20.09 3.40
CA THR A 95 -0.31 -20.28 2.88
C THR A 95 0.30 -21.64 3.24
N LEU A 96 -0.37 -22.41 4.11
CA LEU A 96 -0.01 -23.80 4.41
C LEU A 96 -0.15 -24.66 3.14
N GLY A 97 0.83 -25.54 2.89
CA GLY A 97 0.83 -26.42 1.72
C GLY A 97 1.10 -25.72 0.39
N SER A 98 1.50 -24.44 0.39
CA SER A 98 1.88 -23.73 -0.84
C SER A 98 3.08 -24.40 -1.52
N LEU A 99 2.93 -24.67 -2.82
CA LEU A 99 4.00 -25.19 -3.67
C LEU A 99 5.09 -24.12 -3.86
N PRO A 100 6.34 -24.53 -4.18
CA PRO A 100 7.43 -23.58 -4.43
C PRO A 100 7.10 -22.55 -5.52
N LEU A 101 6.41 -22.96 -6.58
CA LEU A 101 6.01 -22.07 -7.67
C LEU A 101 4.96 -21.04 -7.21
N ASP A 102 3.98 -21.45 -6.39
CA ASP A 102 2.97 -20.53 -5.84
C ASP A 102 3.61 -19.46 -4.95
N ARG A 103 4.64 -19.85 -4.18
CA ARG A 103 5.42 -18.93 -3.35
C ARG A 103 6.14 -17.87 -4.18
N TRP A 104 6.70 -18.26 -5.33
CA TRP A 104 7.27 -17.31 -6.28
C TRP A 104 6.22 -16.37 -6.84
N PHE A 105 5.05 -16.89 -7.26
CA PHE A 105 3.97 -16.04 -7.76
C PHE A 105 3.43 -15.06 -6.71
N MET A 106 3.40 -15.44 -5.44
CA MET A 106 3.02 -14.54 -4.34
C MET A 106 3.95 -13.33 -4.18
N ILE A 107 5.18 -13.41 -4.68
CA ILE A 107 6.15 -12.30 -4.66
C ILE A 107 6.17 -11.60 -6.02
N ALA A 108 6.37 -12.38 -7.09
CA ALA A 108 6.61 -11.87 -8.44
C ALA A 108 5.41 -11.08 -8.98
N ILE A 109 4.18 -11.54 -8.75
CA ILE A 109 3.00 -10.87 -9.31
C ILE A 109 2.68 -9.57 -8.56
N PRO A 110 2.50 -9.56 -7.23
CA PRO A 110 2.28 -8.29 -6.52
C PRO A 110 3.46 -7.32 -6.62
N GLY A 111 4.70 -7.83 -6.55
CA GLY A 111 5.92 -7.02 -6.65
C GLY A 111 6.10 -6.44 -8.05
N GLY A 112 5.94 -7.27 -9.08
CA GLY A 112 6.01 -6.85 -10.48
C GLY A 112 4.90 -5.85 -10.82
N LEU A 113 3.67 -6.10 -10.36
CA LEU A 113 2.56 -5.17 -10.56
C LEU A 113 2.81 -3.83 -9.86
N LEU A 114 3.34 -3.83 -8.63
CA LEU A 114 3.72 -2.60 -7.93
C LEU A 114 4.76 -1.80 -8.71
N VAL A 115 5.85 -2.42 -9.14
CA VAL A 115 6.92 -1.75 -9.90
C VAL A 115 6.39 -1.22 -11.23
N ALA A 116 5.68 -2.06 -11.99
CA ALA A 116 5.11 -1.67 -13.26
C ALA A 116 4.09 -0.53 -13.12
N THR A 117 3.22 -0.58 -12.11
CA THR A 117 2.29 0.51 -11.80
C THR A 117 3.04 1.80 -11.48
N ARG A 118 4.13 1.73 -10.71
CA ARG A 118 4.95 2.92 -10.40
C ARG A 118 5.63 3.50 -11.62
N ILE A 119 6.14 2.66 -12.51
CA ILE A 119 6.76 3.11 -13.78
C ILE A 119 5.70 3.80 -14.65
N VAL A 120 4.52 3.18 -14.81
CA VAL A 120 3.41 3.72 -15.60
C VAL A 120 2.88 5.05 -15.02
N GLN A 121 2.92 5.20 -13.71
CA GLN A 121 2.54 6.44 -13.04
C GLN A 121 3.60 7.53 -13.13
N ALA A 122 4.86 7.21 -13.38
CA ALA A 122 5.94 8.18 -13.41
C ALA A 122 6.20 8.65 -14.85
N PRO A 123 6.09 9.96 -15.14
CA PRO A 123 6.66 10.53 -16.35
C PRO A 123 8.16 10.23 -16.42
N ARG A 124 8.78 10.31 -17.60
CA ARG A 124 10.20 9.93 -17.83
C ARG A 124 11.19 10.56 -16.83
N ASP A 125 10.93 11.76 -16.35
CA ASP A 125 11.78 12.47 -15.37
C ASP A 125 11.51 12.09 -13.90
N GLY A 126 10.51 11.24 -13.64
CA GLY A 126 10.04 10.82 -12.32
C GLY A 126 10.62 9.51 -11.78
N LEU A 127 11.60 8.89 -12.45
CA LEU A 127 12.14 7.59 -12.06
C LEU A 127 12.74 7.56 -10.65
N SER A 128 13.25 8.69 -10.15
CA SER A 128 13.75 8.83 -8.77
C SER A 128 12.67 8.52 -7.72
N SER A 129 11.43 8.92 -7.99
CA SER A 129 10.28 8.65 -7.11
C SER A 129 9.85 7.17 -7.15
N VAL A 130 10.02 6.50 -8.29
CA VAL A 130 9.82 5.05 -8.44
C VAL A 130 10.86 4.31 -7.60
N VAL A 131 12.13 4.69 -7.73
CA VAL A 131 13.22 4.11 -6.94
C VAL A 131 12.95 4.30 -5.45
N LEU A 132 12.60 5.51 -5.01
CA LEU A 132 12.33 5.74 -3.58
C LEU A 132 11.14 4.92 -3.08
N ALA A 133 10.06 4.81 -3.87
CA ALA A 133 8.92 3.98 -3.52
C ALA A 133 9.32 2.51 -3.38
N VAL A 134 10.08 1.97 -4.35
CA VAL A 134 10.55 0.57 -4.33
C VAL A 134 11.49 0.34 -3.16
N VAL A 135 12.45 1.23 -2.91
CA VAL A 135 13.36 1.17 -1.76
C VAL A 135 12.57 1.18 -0.45
N GLY A 136 11.55 2.04 -0.31
CA GLY A 136 10.70 2.07 0.88
C GLY A 136 10.00 0.73 1.15
N TRP A 137 9.48 0.08 0.11
CA TRP A 137 8.91 -1.27 0.23
C TRP A 137 9.94 -2.33 0.56
N LEU A 138 11.14 -2.27 -0.03
CA LEU A 138 12.24 -3.20 0.27
C LEU A 138 12.74 -3.05 1.71
N VAL A 139 12.89 -1.82 2.20
CA VAL A 139 13.25 -1.53 3.60
C VAL A 139 12.19 -2.08 4.55
N PHE A 140 10.90 -1.86 4.25
CA PHE A 140 9.81 -2.43 5.03
C PHE A 140 9.85 -3.97 5.03
N ALA A 141 10.01 -4.59 3.86
CA ALA A 141 10.10 -6.05 3.73
C ALA A 141 11.30 -6.62 4.50
N LEU A 142 12.47 -5.95 4.43
CA LEU A 142 13.66 -6.33 5.17
C LEU A 142 13.44 -6.21 6.68
N ALA A 143 12.91 -5.09 7.17
CA ALA A 143 12.61 -4.90 8.58
C ALA A 143 11.66 -5.99 9.12
N VAL A 144 10.59 -6.29 8.38
CA VAL A 144 9.66 -7.38 8.69
C VAL A 144 10.38 -8.73 8.71
N ARG A 145 11.22 -9.01 7.71
CA ARG A 145 11.99 -10.26 7.60
C ARG A 145 12.92 -10.46 8.78
N LEU A 146 13.60 -9.40 9.21
CA LEU A 146 14.49 -9.40 10.38
C LEU A 146 13.71 -9.64 11.68
N LEU A 147 12.56 -8.97 11.85
CA LEU A 147 11.72 -9.08 13.06
C LEU A 147 11.00 -10.44 13.18
N LEU A 148 10.68 -11.07 12.05
CA LEU A 148 10.12 -12.43 11.99
C LEU A 148 11.14 -13.49 12.43
N GLY A 149 12.42 -13.33 12.08
CA GLY A 149 13.49 -14.29 12.37
C GLY A 149 13.29 -15.61 11.63
N ALA A 150 13.30 -16.74 12.33
CA ALA A 150 13.12 -18.07 11.73
C ALA A 150 11.66 -18.42 11.36
N ARG A 151 10.71 -17.51 11.62
CA ARG A 151 9.29 -17.74 11.35
C ARG A 151 8.97 -17.59 9.86
N SER A 152 7.91 -18.26 9.42
CA SER A 152 7.46 -18.25 8.02
C SER A 152 7.02 -16.84 7.57
N PRO A 153 7.59 -16.28 6.48
CA PRO A 153 7.19 -14.97 5.95
C PRO A 153 5.97 -15.03 5.03
N TRP A 154 5.56 -16.22 4.60
CA TRP A 154 4.50 -16.38 3.60
C TRP A 154 3.15 -15.75 3.98
N PRO A 155 2.67 -15.80 5.23
CA PRO A 155 1.39 -15.17 5.61
C PRO A 155 1.38 -13.66 5.39
N ILE A 156 2.47 -12.96 5.74
CA ILE A 156 2.55 -11.50 5.54
C ILE A 156 2.73 -11.16 4.06
N ILE A 157 3.53 -11.94 3.32
CA ILE A 157 3.69 -11.77 1.87
C ILE A 157 2.32 -11.90 1.18
N ALA A 158 1.51 -12.90 1.56
CA ALA A 158 0.16 -13.07 1.02
C ALA A 158 -0.73 -11.85 1.32
N ALA A 159 -0.74 -11.42 2.58
CA ALA A 159 -1.61 -10.35 3.05
C ALA A 159 -1.27 -9.00 2.39
N VAL A 160 0.00 -8.62 2.45
CA VAL A 160 0.53 -7.38 1.86
C VAL A 160 0.42 -7.44 0.35
N GLY A 161 0.79 -8.57 -0.28
CA GLY A 161 0.71 -8.75 -1.73
C GLY A 161 -0.72 -8.58 -2.26
N GLY A 162 -1.72 -9.18 -1.61
CA GLY A 162 -3.12 -8.98 -2.02
C GLY A 162 -3.61 -7.54 -1.86
N ALA A 163 -3.28 -6.89 -0.74
CA ALA A 163 -3.64 -5.50 -0.51
C ALA A 163 -2.95 -4.54 -1.49
N LEU A 164 -1.69 -4.82 -1.85
CA LEU A 164 -0.94 -4.09 -2.88
C LEU A 164 -1.58 -4.24 -4.26
N VAL A 165 -2.02 -5.43 -4.65
CA VAL A 165 -2.71 -5.64 -5.93
C VAL A 165 -3.98 -4.81 -6.00
N LEU A 166 -4.81 -4.80 -4.94
CA LEU A 166 -6.02 -3.96 -4.89
C LEU A 166 -5.69 -2.48 -5.04
N ARG A 167 -4.64 -2.00 -4.36
CA ARG A 167 -4.14 -0.62 -4.52
C ARG A 167 -3.70 -0.34 -5.96
N CYS A 168 -2.94 -1.25 -6.56
CA CYS A 168 -2.46 -1.08 -7.93
C CYS A 168 -3.62 -1.07 -8.93
N MET A 169 -4.67 -1.88 -8.72
CA MET A 169 -5.87 -1.85 -9.57
C MET A 169 -6.54 -0.47 -9.59
N VAL A 170 -6.72 0.16 -8.43
CA VAL A 170 -7.32 1.51 -8.35
C VAL A 170 -6.46 2.54 -9.08
N ALA A 171 -5.14 2.49 -8.84
CA ALA A 171 -4.16 3.34 -9.50
C ALA A 171 -4.16 3.16 -11.03
N LEU A 172 -4.13 1.91 -11.51
CA LEU A 172 -4.10 1.57 -12.93
C LEU A 172 -5.42 1.92 -13.62
N ALA A 173 -6.56 1.82 -12.94
CA ALA A 173 -7.85 2.23 -13.49
C ALA A 173 -7.86 3.72 -13.86
N ALA A 174 -7.33 4.59 -13.00
CA ALA A 174 -7.18 6.01 -13.30
C ALA A 174 -6.30 6.22 -14.55
N VAL A 175 -5.11 5.61 -14.60
CA VAL A 175 -4.17 5.78 -15.73
C VAL A 175 -4.74 5.21 -17.03
N ALA A 176 -5.38 4.03 -16.99
CA ALA A 176 -5.98 3.36 -18.14
C ALA A 176 -7.13 4.16 -18.79
N MET A 177 -7.67 5.14 -18.06
CA MET A 177 -8.72 6.06 -18.51
C MET A 177 -8.19 7.48 -18.77
N SER A 178 -6.88 7.73 -18.67
CA SER A 178 -6.25 9.06 -18.77
C SER A 178 -5.68 9.39 -20.16
N GLY A 179 -5.93 8.56 -21.18
CA GLY A 179 -5.52 8.84 -22.55
C GLY A 179 -6.24 10.04 -23.17
N ARG A 180 -5.88 10.38 -24.41
CA ARG A 180 -6.40 11.55 -25.15
C ARG A 180 -7.92 11.65 -25.17
N ASP A 181 -8.59 10.52 -25.44
CA ASP A 181 -10.06 10.42 -25.46
C ASP A 181 -10.59 9.72 -24.19
N GLY A 182 -9.78 9.66 -23.15
CA GLY A 182 -10.06 8.95 -21.91
C GLY A 182 -11.11 9.66 -21.04
N ALA A 183 -11.88 8.89 -20.28
CA ALA A 183 -12.92 9.43 -19.41
C ALA A 183 -12.39 10.07 -18.12
N TRP A 184 -11.14 9.78 -17.72
CA TRP A 184 -10.61 10.18 -16.42
C TRP A 184 -10.55 11.70 -16.21
N PRO A 185 -10.08 12.53 -17.17
CA PRO A 185 -10.10 13.98 -17.00
C PRO A 185 -11.50 14.54 -16.73
N ALA A 186 -12.52 14.02 -17.42
CA ALA A 186 -13.91 14.41 -17.22
C ALA A 186 -14.43 13.95 -15.84
N LEU A 187 -14.18 12.70 -15.47
CA LEU A 187 -14.55 12.13 -14.17
C LEU A 187 -13.87 12.86 -13.01
N TRP A 188 -12.60 13.23 -13.16
CA TRP A 188 -11.84 13.93 -12.13
C TRP A 188 -12.38 15.34 -11.84
N ASN A 189 -13.03 15.97 -12.81
CA ASN A 189 -13.67 17.28 -12.60
C ASN A 189 -14.92 17.17 -11.72
N ILE A 190 -15.49 15.98 -11.54
CA ILE A 190 -16.60 15.73 -10.62
C ILE A 190 -16.04 15.61 -9.20
N PRO A 191 -16.32 16.54 -8.26
CA PRO A 191 -15.72 16.54 -6.93
C PRO A 191 -15.97 15.24 -6.16
N GLY A 192 -17.19 14.68 -6.27
CA GLY A 192 -17.53 13.41 -5.61
C GLY A 192 -16.67 12.23 -6.06
N VAL A 193 -16.36 12.13 -7.37
CA VAL A 193 -15.51 11.06 -7.92
C VAL A 193 -14.08 11.23 -7.45
N ARG A 194 -13.57 12.47 -7.44
CA ARG A 194 -12.23 12.80 -6.99
C ARG A 194 -12.03 12.50 -5.50
N ILE A 195 -12.97 12.92 -4.66
CA ILE A 195 -12.97 12.62 -3.21
C ILE A 195 -13.02 11.11 -2.98
N ALA A 196 -13.91 10.39 -3.67
CA ALA A 196 -14.04 8.95 -3.55
C ALA A 196 -12.74 8.23 -3.95
N TYR A 197 -12.12 8.63 -5.06
CA TYR A 197 -10.85 8.07 -5.51
C TYR A 197 -9.74 8.28 -4.47
N LEU A 198 -9.57 9.51 -3.98
CA LEU A 198 -8.55 9.84 -2.96
C LEU A 198 -8.78 9.05 -1.67
N ALA A 199 -10.04 8.96 -1.22
CA ALA A 199 -10.41 8.21 -0.02
C ALA A 199 -10.10 6.71 -0.16
N VAL A 200 -10.46 6.10 -1.29
CA VAL A 200 -10.17 4.68 -1.58
C VAL A 200 -8.67 4.45 -1.70
N ALA A 201 -7.96 5.31 -2.43
CA ALA A 201 -6.52 5.21 -2.60
C ALA A 201 -5.79 5.27 -1.26
N PHE A 202 -6.17 6.19 -0.38
CA PHE A 202 -5.66 6.30 0.99
C PHE A 202 -5.99 5.06 1.83
N ALA A 203 -7.27 4.65 1.84
CA ALA A 203 -7.72 3.51 2.62
C ALA A 203 -6.98 2.23 2.24
N LEU A 204 -6.70 2.02 0.95
CA LEU A 204 -5.93 0.88 0.48
C LEU A 204 -4.45 0.93 0.90
N VAL A 205 -3.81 2.11 1.01
CA VAL A 205 -2.45 2.20 1.61
C VAL A 205 -2.49 1.78 3.07
N ALA A 206 -3.38 2.39 3.85
CA ALA A 206 -3.49 2.12 5.27
C ALA A 206 -3.84 0.66 5.53
N TRP A 207 -4.69 0.08 4.67
CA TRP A 207 -5.06 -1.32 4.73
C TRP A 207 -3.86 -2.24 4.60
N VAL A 208 -2.86 -1.93 3.76
CA VAL A 208 -1.64 -2.75 3.65
C VAL A 208 -0.95 -2.93 5.01
N PHE A 209 -0.86 -1.87 5.81
CA PHE A 209 -0.24 -1.93 7.13
C PHE A 209 -1.12 -2.66 8.15
N ILE A 210 -2.44 -2.50 8.07
CA ILE A 210 -3.39 -3.23 8.94
C ILE A 210 -3.32 -4.73 8.66
N VAL A 211 -3.35 -5.16 7.40
CA VAL A 211 -3.25 -6.60 7.05
C VAL A 211 -1.87 -7.16 7.40
N ALA A 212 -0.80 -6.37 7.29
CA ALA A 212 0.52 -6.76 7.77
C ALA A 212 0.50 -7.04 9.27
N GLY A 213 -0.02 -6.12 10.09
CA GLY A 213 -0.16 -6.33 11.54
C GLY A 213 -1.04 -7.54 11.87
N TRP A 214 -2.24 -7.65 11.28
CA TRP A 214 -3.17 -8.73 11.59
C TRP A 214 -2.67 -10.12 11.17
N SER A 215 -1.94 -10.22 10.05
CA SER A 215 -1.33 -11.48 9.61
C SER A 215 -0.19 -11.95 10.51
N LEU A 216 0.50 -11.02 11.19
CA LEU A 216 1.61 -11.31 12.10
C LEU A 216 1.18 -11.58 13.54
N ARG A 217 -0.02 -11.14 13.94
CA ARG A 217 -0.53 -11.29 15.31
C ARG A 217 -0.47 -12.74 15.84
N PRO A 218 -0.81 -13.79 15.06
CA PRO A 218 -0.67 -15.18 15.52
C PRO A 218 0.77 -15.64 15.73
N GLN A 219 1.75 -14.97 15.10
CA GLN A 219 3.16 -15.36 15.09
C GLN A 219 4.02 -14.60 16.10
N LEU A 220 3.70 -13.31 16.31
CA LEU A 220 4.51 -12.37 17.10
C LEU A 220 3.77 -11.83 18.34
N GLY A 221 2.48 -12.15 18.49
CA GLY A 221 1.62 -11.54 19.51
C GLY A 221 1.13 -10.14 19.13
N PRO A 222 0.13 -9.61 19.85
CA PRO A 222 -0.56 -8.37 19.49
C PRO A 222 0.34 -7.13 19.52
N ARG A 223 1.19 -7.00 20.55
CA ARG A 223 2.08 -5.84 20.71
C ARG A 223 3.05 -5.70 19.54
N ARG A 224 3.76 -6.78 19.21
CA ARG A 224 4.80 -6.75 18.16
C ARG A 224 4.20 -6.61 16.77
N ALA A 225 3.03 -7.22 16.54
CA ALA A 225 2.27 -7.05 15.32
C ALA A 225 1.80 -5.60 15.12
N ALA A 226 1.29 -4.96 16.18
CA ALA A 226 0.92 -3.54 16.15
C ALA A 226 2.16 -2.66 15.91
N GLY A 227 3.29 -2.98 16.55
CA GLY A 227 4.56 -2.29 16.33
C GLY A 227 5.04 -2.32 14.87
N ILE A 228 4.91 -3.46 14.19
CA ILE A 228 5.27 -3.58 12.77
C ILE A 228 4.33 -2.75 11.88
N ALA A 229 3.03 -2.79 12.13
CA ALA A 229 2.07 -1.98 11.39
C ALA A 229 2.35 -0.48 11.59
N LEU A 230 2.54 -0.05 12.84
CA LEU A 230 2.84 1.34 13.19
C LEU A 230 4.18 1.79 12.58
N GLY A 231 5.20 0.93 12.65
CA GLY A 231 6.52 1.20 12.05
C GLY A 231 6.46 1.39 10.55
N GLY A 232 5.66 0.56 9.86
CA GLY A 232 5.37 0.67 8.43
C GLY A 232 4.64 1.96 8.07
N VAL A 233 3.64 2.36 8.86
CA VAL A 233 2.95 3.65 8.68
C VAL A 233 3.93 4.80 8.84
N GLY A 234 4.72 4.80 9.92
CA GLY A 234 5.71 5.85 10.18
C GLY A 234 6.70 6.01 9.02
N ILE A 235 7.23 4.91 8.48
CA ILE A 235 8.25 4.99 7.42
C ILE A 235 7.64 5.42 6.08
N ALA A 236 6.38 5.07 5.83
CA ALA A 236 5.64 5.51 4.65
C ALA A 236 5.41 7.02 4.64
N PHE A 237 5.34 7.66 5.80
CA PHE A 237 5.30 9.12 5.92
C PHE A 237 6.69 9.75 6.00
N ALA A 238 7.59 9.18 6.80
CA ALA A 238 8.93 9.72 7.05
C ALA A 238 9.76 9.80 5.77
N LEU A 239 9.80 8.73 4.95
CA LEU A 239 10.63 8.71 3.75
C LEU A 239 10.30 9.84 2.77
N PRO A 240 9.06 9.97 2.24
CA PRO A 240 8.76 11.01 1.25
C PRO A 240 8.91 12.42 1.84
N THR A 241 8.55 12.64 3.10
CA THR A 241 8.64 13.98 3.73
C THR A 241 10.06 14.36 4.08
N ALA A 242 10.89 13.43 4.59
CA ALA A 242 12.31 13.67 4.82
C ALA A 242 13.05 13.93 3.50
N THR A 243 12.79 13.14 2.44
CA THR A 243 13.39 13.41 1.14
C THR A 243 12.96 14.76 0.58
N SER A 244 11.70 15.16 0.78
CA SER A 244 11.21 16.46 0.32
C SER A 244 11.80 17.62 1.14
N ALA A 245 12.06 17.41 2.43
CA ALA A 245 12.75 18.39 3.28
C ALA A 245 14.23 18.54 2.92
N ILE A 246 14.93 17.44 2.60
CA ILE A 246 16.37 17.45 2.25
C ILE A 246 16.62 18.01 0.85
N VAL A 247 15.88 17.52 -0.14
CA VAL A 247 16.05 17.90 -1.56
C VAL A 247 15.49 19.30 -1.83
N GLY A 248 14.55 19.74 -0.99
CA GLY A 248 13.83 20.99 -1.12
C GLY A 248 12.40 20.77 -1.61
N PRO A 249 11.39 21.48 -1.05
CA PRO A 249 10.00 21.35 -1.48
C PRO A 249 9.82 21.68 -2.97
N ASP A 250 10.56 22.68 -3.47
CA ASP A 250 10.43 23.23 -4.82
C ASP A 250 10.91 22.27 -5.92
N THR A 251 11.79 21.32 -5.58
CA THR A 251 12.38 20.34 -6.51
C THR A 251 11.73 18.98 -6.33
N ALA A 252 11.58 18.53 -5.08
CA ALA A 252 11.03 17.21 -4.78
C ALA A 252 9.55 17.13 -5.14
N LEU A 253 8.72 18.06 -4.68
CA LEU A 253 7.26 17.93 -4.78
C LEU A 253 6.75 18.00 -6.21
N PRO A 254 7.29 18.82 -7.12
CA PRO A 254 6.93 18.72 -8.54
C PRO A 254 7.23 17.34 -9.14
N SER A 255 8.34 16.69 -8.76
CA SER A 255 8.67 15.34 -9.22
C SER A 255 7.73 14.25 -8.66
N TRP A 256 7.24 14.43 -7.43
CA TRP A 256 6.19 13.58 -6.86
C TRP A 256 4.82 13.82 -7.48
N ASN A 257 4.54 15.08 -7.82
CA ASN A 257 3.27 15.57 -8.32
C ASN A 257 3.08 15.39 -9.83
N SER A 258 4.17 15.17 -10.58
CA SER A 258 4.08 14.80 -11.99
C SER A 258 3.59 13.36 -12.18
N GLN A 259 3.50 12.55 -11.12
CA GLN A 259 2.95 11.20 -11.22
C GLN A 259 1.46 11.21 -11.54
N ILE A 260 1.06 10.49 -12.59
CA ILE A 260 -0.34 10.35 -13.00
C ILE A 260 -1.10 9.59 -11.91
N GLY A 261 -1.95 10.33 -11.19
CA GLY A 261 -3.04 9.75 -10.43
C GLY A 261 -2.77 9.36 -8.99
N VAL A 262 -1.68 9.75 -8.31
CA VAL A 262 -1.54 9.35 -6.89
C VAL A 262 -1.82 10.43 -5.88
N LEU A 263 -1.61 11.72 -6.13
CA LEU A 263 -2.15 12.81 -5.29
C LEU A 263 -1.68 14.18 -5.82
N PRO A 264 -2.49 15.23 -5.67
CA PRO A 264 -2.15 16.59 -6.04
C PRO A 264 -1.32 17.23 -4.92
N TRP A 265 0.00 17.04 -4.94
CA TRP A 265 0.91 17.56 -3.93
C TRP A 265 1.57 18.89 -4.31
N ARG A 266 0.95 19.71 -5.17
CA ARG A 266 1.18 21.17 -5.09
C ARG A 266 0.52 21.72 -3.83
N LEU A 267 0.98 21.24 -2.68
CA LEU A 267 0.71 21.71 -1.33
C LEU A 267 1.27 23.14 -1.10
N ALA A 268 1.93 23.75 -2.09
CA ALA A 268 2.30 25.17 -2.16
C ALA A 268 1.08 26.14 -2.11
N ARG A 269 -0.10 25.64 -1.70
CA ARG A 269 -1.33 26.41 -1.54
C ARG A 269 -2.05 26.13 -0.21
N VAL A 270 -1.43 25.37 0.71
CA VAL A 270 -2.00 25.00 2.03
C VAL A 270 -2.26 26.20 2.94
N ALA A 271 -1.74 27.39 2.64
CA ALA A 271 -1.81 28.54 3.55
C ALA A 271 -2.64 29.75 3.05
N GLY A 272 -3.37 29.65 1.93
CA GLY A 272 -4.08 30.82 1.36
C GLY A 272 -3.13 31.93 0.87
N MET A 273 -1.83 31.65 0.79
CA MET A 273 -0.85 32.55 0.22
C MET A 273 -0.80 32.31 -1.28
N TYR A 274 -1.16 33.32 -2.05
CA TYR A 274 -1.18 33.25 -3.52
C TYR A 274 0.21 33.03 -4.15
N ASP A 275 1.29 33.04 -3.35
CA ASP A 275 2.69 32.96 -3.80
C ASP A 275 3.66 32.14 -2.89
N ALA A 276 3.22 31.48 -1.81
CA ALA A 276 4.16 30.91 -0.83
C ALA A 276 4.45 29.41 -0.97
N ARG A 277 5.76 29.11 -1.04
CA ARG A 277 6.37 27.77 -0.95
C ARG A 277 5.86 27.05 0.30
N ILE A 278 5.78 25.72 0.26
CA ILE A 278 5.50 24.96 1.48
C ILE A 278 6.65 25.22 2.45
N PRO A 279 6.35 25.65 3.69
CA PRO A 279 7.39 25.83 4.69
C PRO A 279 8.10 24.50 4.88
N THR A 280 9.41 24.50 4.64
CA THR A 280 10.26 23.32 4.86
C THR A 280 10.09 22.80 6.29
N GLU A 281 9.77 23.69 7.24
CA GLU A 281 9.44 23.41 8.64
C GLU A 281 8.26 22.44 8.78
N ALA A 282 7.21 22.56 7.95
CA ALA A 282 6.08 21.64 7.98
C ALA A 282 6.47 20.24 7.49
N LEU A 283 7.29 20.17 6.42
CA LEU A 283 7.81 18.89 5.93
C LEU A 283 8.74 18.24 6.95
N ILE A 284 9.59 19.03 7.61
CA ILE A 284 10.45 18.58 8.71
C ILE A 284 9.59 18.06 9.87
N ALA A 285 8.55 18.78 10.27
CA ALA A 285 7.66 18.35 11.35
C ALA A 285 6.99 17.01 11.05
N VAL A 286 6.44 16.83 9.84
CA VAL A 286 5.84 15.55 9.43
C VAL A 286 6.90 14.45 9.33
N ALA A 287 8.10 14.75 8.85
CA ALA A 287 9.21 13.80 8.83
C ALA A 287 9.59 13.33 10.24
N ILE A 288 9.72 14.27 11.19
CA ILE A 288 10.01 13.96 12.61
C ILE A 288 8.89 13.11 13.20
N ILE A 289 7.62 13.47 13.00
CA ILE A 289 6.48 12.67 13.48
C ILE A 289 6.55 11.26 12.89
N GLY A 290 6.80 11.14 11.58
CA GLY A 290 6.96 9.85 10.91
C GLY A 290 8.09 9.01 11.52
N ILE A 291 9.25 9.62 11.76
CA ILE A 291 10.41 8.98 12.39
C ILE A 291 10.07 8.51 13.82
N LEU A 292 9.41 9.35 14.62
CA LEU A 292 8.99 9.01 15.99
C LEU A 292 8.00 7.84 15.98
N VAL A 293 7.02 7.87 15.09
CA VAL A 293 6.06 6.76 14.90
C VAL A 293 6.78 5.48 14.48
N THR A 294 7.78 5.58 13.58
CA THR A 294 8.63 4.44 13.21
C THR A 294 9.41 3.90 14.40
N ALA A 295 10.02 4.77 15.20
CA ALA A 295 10.80 4.38 16.37
C ALA A 295 9.91 3.69 17.42
N ILE A 296 8.74 4.26 17.73
CA ILE A 296 7.76 3.65 18.63
C ILE A 296 7.33 2.27 18.09
N GLY A 297 7.04 2.19 16.79
CA GLY A 297 6.71 0.93 16.13
C GLY A 297 7.81 -0.13 16.27
N LEU A 298 9.07 0.26 16.06
CA LEU A 298 10.24 -0.61 16.23
C LEU A 298 10.37 -1.11 17.67
N VAL A 299 10.28 -0.20 18.66
CA VAL A 299 10.36 -0.54 20.09
C VAL A 299 9.25 -1.53 20.49
N LEU A 300 8.04 -1.33 19.98
CA LEU A 300 6.93 -2.27 20.18
C LEU A 300 7.16 -3.62 19.49
N ALA A 301 7.85 -3.62 18.34
CA ALA A 301 8.15 -4.82 17.56
C ALA A 301 9.32 -5.67 18.11
N LEU A 302 10.24 -5.06 18.86
CA LEU A 302 11.37 -5.74 19.48
C LEU A 302 10.93 -6.71 20.60
N PRO A 303 11.58 -7.87 20.75
CA PRO A 303 11.28 -8.80 21.85
C PRO A 303 11.72 -8.21 23.20
N LEU A 304 10.84 -8.26 24.22
CA LEU A 304 11.09 -7.65 25.54
C LEU A 304 11.98 -8.49 26.47
N ARG A 305 12.22 -9.77 26.18
CA ARG A 305 12.99 -10.66 27.07
C ARG A 305 13.96 -11.56 26.30
N PRO A 306 15.25 -11.62 26.71
CA PRO A 306 16.20 -12.63 26.23
C PRO A 306 15.75 -14.08 26.48
N GLY A 307 14.81 -14.30 27.42
CA GLY A 307 14.31 -15.62 27.83
C GLY A 307 13.37 -16.35 26.86
N GLU A 308 12.74 -15.68 25.89
CA GLU A 308 11.97 -16.37 24.82
C GLU A 308 12.88 -17.17 23.86
N ARG A 309 14.21 -16.97 23.94
CA ARG A 309 15.22 -17.79 23.28
C ARG A 309 15.47 -19.12 24.01
N ARG A 310 15.05 -19.30 25.27
CA ARG A 310 15.34 -20.50 26.09
C ARG A 310 14.31 -21.62 25.94
N ARG A 311 13.13 -21.34 25.38
CA ARG A 311 12.20 -22.37 24.85
C ARG A 311 12.65 -22.94 23.49
N ARG A 312 13.94 -22.86 23.18
CA ARG A 312 14.56 -23.33 21.93
C ARG A 312 15.37 -24.62 22.08
N VAL A 313 15.58 -25.12 23.30
CA VAL A 313 16.47 -26.28 23.55
C VAL A 313 15.87 -27.26 24.57
N ALA A 314 14.55 -27.19 24.82
CA ALA A 314 13.83 -28.16 25.62
C ALA A 314 12.66 -28.71 24.81
#